data_AF-A0A383RZP6-F1
#
_entry.id   AF-A0A383RZP6-F1
#
_cell.length_a   1.000
_cell.length_b   1.000
_cell.length_c   1.000
_cell.angle_alpha   90.00
_cell.angle_beta   90.00
_cell.angle_gamma   90.00
#
_symmetry.space_group_name_H-M   'P 1'
#
loop_
_entity.id
_entity.type
_entity.pdbx_description
1 polymer ?
#
loop_
_entity_poly.entity_id
_entity_poly.type
_entity_poly.pdbx_seq_one_letter_code
_entity_poly.pdbx_strand_id
1 'polypeptide(L)'
;MDPRSEVLLRQAELFQGSVMLAGLPADDLLGQLPQAHGWTWHAGDQAMLESRFAGRTQHGVEVPEVAFDAAVLFLPKSRELAAYLLNALASRLAGRELYLVGEKRGGIEGAAKQLQAFGKPRKLDSARHCQLWQVTIDNAPAALPLESLAERFELPLADGPLQIVSLPGVFSHGRLDRGTALLLEYLDGLQVGHVLDFGCGAGVIGSIIKRRYPDSQVTLLDVDAFAVASSRLTLAANGLQGEVISGDGIDAAPRDLHVILSNPPFHSGVHTNYQASENLLKKSAEHLRSGGELRLVANTFLRYQPYIQAALGNCRTLVEEQGFRIYQAKRG
;
A
#
# COMPACT_ATOMS: atom_id res chain seq x y z
N MET A 1 12.05 1.64 -18.41
CA MET A 1 12.81 1.62 -17.15
C MET A 1 12.43 2.87 -16.37
N ASP A 2 12.29 2.79 -15.06
CA ASP A 2 11.91 3.91 -14.21
C ASP A 2 13.02 4.98 -14.20
N PRO A 3 12.70 6.28 -14.25
CA PRO A 3 13.70 7.35 -14.22
C PRO A 3 14.66 7.29 -13.02
N ARG A 4 14.21 6.79 -11.87
CA ARG A 4 15.03 6.62 -10.66
C ARG A 4 16.04 5.48 -10.84
N SER A 5 15.63 4.36 -11.44
CA SER A 5 16.52 3.27 -11.81
C SER A 5 17.60 3.73 -12.79
N GLU A 6 17.21 4.53 -13.79
CA GLU A 6 18.16 5.09 -14.76
C GLU A 6 19.19 6.03 -14.13
N VAL A 7 18.82 6.77 -13.06
CA VAL A 7 19.78 7.57 -12.28
C VAL A 7 20.79 6.69 -11.56
N LEU A 8 20.37 5.55 -10.99
CA LEU A 8 21.31 4.62 -10.36
C LEU A 8 22.28 4.00 -11.36
N LEU A 9 21.80 3.61 -12.55
CA LEU A 9 22.64 2.99 -13.57
C LEU A 9 23.71 3.91 -14.15
N ARG A 10 23.52 5.24 -14.08
CA ARG A 10 24.57 6.21 -14.42
C ARG A 10 25.75 6.17 -13.45
N GLN A 11 25.57 5.58 -12.27
CA GLN A 11 26.55 5.42 -11.20
C GLN A 11 26.71 3.93 -10.84
N ALA A 12 26.53 3.02 -11.82
CA ALA A 12 26.49 1.57 -11.58
C ALA A 12 27.73 1.03 -10.85
N GLU A 13 28.89 1.67 -11.03
CA GLU A 13 30.14 1.35 -10.32
C GLU A 13 30.03 1.44 -8.78
N LEU A 14 29.12 2.25 -8.25
CA LEU A 14 28.85 2.34 -6.81
C LEU A 14 28.07 1.14 -6.26
N PHE A 15 27.46 0.34 -7.14
CA PHE A 15 26.51 -0.72 -6.79
C PHE A 15 26.97 -2.11 -7.25
N GLN A 16 28.28 -2.32 -7.40
CA GLN A 16 28.86 -3.59 -7.84
C GLN A 16 28.90 -4.67 -6.73
N GLY A 17 28.82 -4.26 -5.46
CA GLY A 17 28.80 -5.17 -4.30
C GLY A 17 27.39 -5.66 -3.93
N SER A 18 27.25 -6.29 -2.76
CA SER A 18 25.93 -6.66 -2.22
C SER A 18 25.15 -5.41 -1.84
N VAL A 19 24.05 -5.13 -2.55
CA VAL A 19 23.22 -3.93 -2.35
C VAL A 19 21.77 -4.32 -2.10
N MET A 20 21.16 -3.75 -1.05
CA MET A 20 19.72 -3.83 -0.83
C MET A 20 19.00 -2.69 -1.55
N LEU A 21 18.10 -3.00 -2.48
CA LEU A 21 17.27 -2.03 -3.19
C LEU A 21 15.86 -2.05 -2.56
N ALA A 22 15.58 -1.10 -1.68
CA ALA A 22 14.31 -0.99 -0.97
C ALA A 22 13.31 -0.09 -1.71
N GLY A 23 12.08 -0.58 -1.91
CA GLY A 23 11.02 0.11 -2.65
C GLY A 23 11.28 0.21 -4.17
N LEU A 24 12.11 -0.69 -4.70
CA LEU A 24 12.52 -0.68 -6.10
C LEU A 24 11.31 -0.87 -7.05
N PRO A 25 11.30 -0.19 -8.22
CA PRO A 25 10.31 -0.44 -9.25
C PRO A 25 10.51 -1.81 -9.89
N ALA A 26 9.43 -2.43 -10.37
CA ALA A 26 9.46 -3.71 -11.06
C ALA A 26 10.00 -3.66 -12.51
N ASP A 27 11.11 -2.95 -12.73
CA ASP A 27 11.80 -2.86 -14.02
C ASP A 27 13.03 -3.79 -14.10
N ASP A 28 13.99 -3.54 -15.00
CA ASP A 28 15.15 -4.42 -15.22
C ASP A 28 16.37 -4.09 -14.33
N LEU A 29 16.21 -3.24 -13.32
CA LEU A 29 17.34 -2.79 -12.48
C LEU A 29 18.11 -3.96 -11.83
N LEU A 30 17.42 -4.99 -11.32
CA LEU A 30 18.08 -6.18 -10.76
C LEU A 30 18.86 -6.99 -11.80
N GLY A 31 18.45 -6.95 -13.08
CA GLY A 31 19.20 -7.58 -14.17
C GLY A 31 20.51 -6.86 -14.46
N GLN A 32 20.52 -5.53 -14.31
CA GLN A 32 21.70 -4.69 -14.51
C GLN A 32 22.64 -4.66 -13.28
N LEU A 33 22.11 -4.95 -12.09
CA LEU A 33 22.85 -5.03 -10.83
C LEU A 33 22.80 -6.47 -10.27
N PRO A 34 23.65 -7.39 -10.73
CA PRO A 34 23.51 -8.82 -10.46
C PRO A 34 23.70 -9.21 -8.99
N GLN A 35 24.42 -8.40 -8.20
CA GLN A 35 24.65 -8.63 -6.77
C GLN A 35 23.59 -7.96 -5.87
N ALA A 36 22.65 -7.22 -6.47
CA ALA A 36 21.60 -6.56 -5.71
C ALA A 36 20.47 -7.52 -5.33
N HIS A 37 19.88 -7.28 -4.16
CA HIS A 37 18.64 -7.91 -3.69
C HIS A 37 17.56 -6.84 -3.59
N GLY A 38 16.32 -7.20 -3.91
CA GLY A 38 15.17 -6.31 -3.79
C GLY A 38 14.42 -6.50 -2.49
N TRP A 39 13.93 -5.40 -1.93
CA TRP A 39 12.93 -5.39 -0.88
C TRP A 39 11.77 -4.52 -1.33
N THR A 40 10.57 -5.07 -1.36
CA THR A 40 9.35 -4.32 -1.68
C THR A 40 8.27 -4.61 -0.64
N TRP A 41 7.32 -3.68 -0.53
CA TRP A 41 6.09 -3.84 0.24
C TRP A 41 4.86 -3.76 -0.67
N HIS A 42 5.05 -3.79 -1.99
CA HIS A 42 3.98 -3.77 -2.97
C HIS A 42 3.85 -5.16 -3.62
N ALA A 43 2.74 -5.85 -3.39
CA ALA A 43 2.55 -7.24 -3.84
C ALA A 43 2.65 -7.41 -5.37
N GLY A 44 2.15 -6.42 -6.14
CA GLY A 44 2.27 -6.43 -7.61
C GLY A 44 3.71 -6.36 -8.09
N ASP A 45 4.50 -5.41 -7.55
CA ASP A 45 5.93 -5.32 -7.83
C ASP A 45 6.67 -6.59 -7.41
N GLN A 46 6.35 -7.17 -6.26
CA GLN A 46 6.93 -8.45 -5.85
C GLN A 46 6.65 -9.55 -6.87
N ALA A 47 5.39 -9.72 -7.30
CA ALA A 47 5.03 -10.77 -8.25
C ALA A 47 5.78 -10.60 -9.59
N MET A 48 5.86 -9.36 -10.10
CA MET A 48 6.60 -9.05 -11.32
C MET A 48 8.10 -9.29 -11.18
N LEU A 49 8.70 -8.86 -10.07
CA LEU A 49 10.12 -9.05 -9.79
C LEU A 49 10.46 -10.52 -9.61
N GLU A 50 9.69 -11.27 -8.81
CA GLU A 50 9.91 -12.71 -8.57
C GLU A 50 9.81 -13.52 -9.87
N SER A 51 8.88 -13.16 -10.76
CA SER A 51 8.75 -13.83 -12.06
C SER A 51 9.98 -13.68 -12.97
N ARG A 52 10.77 -12.62 -12.78
CA ARG A 52 11.94 -12.28 -13.61
C ARG A 52 13.27 -12.58 -12.91
N PHE A 53 13.29 -12.50 -11.58
CA PHE A 53 14.47 -12.55 -10.73
C PHE A 53 14.21 -13.42 -9.50
N ALA A 54 13.74 -14.64 -9.73
CA ALA A 54 13.29 -15.56 -8.68
C ALA A 54 14.30 -15.68 -7.53
N GLY A 55 13.80 -15.57 -6.29
CA GLY A 55 14.59 -15.65 -5.05
C GLY A 55 15.49 -14.43 -4.77
N ARG A 56 15.46 -13.38 -5.59
CA ARG A 56 16.26 -12.16 -5.39
C ARG A 56 15.49 -11.03 -4.74
N THR A 57 14.18 -11.19 -4.51
CA THR A 57 13.35 -10.17 -3.85
C THR A 57 12.58 -10.72 -2.68
N GLN A 58 12.34 -9.86 -1.70
CA GLN A 58 11.52 -10.18 -0.54
C GLN A 58 10.40 -9.15 -0.36
N HIS A 59 9.23 -9.64 0.02
CA HIS A 59 8.04 -8.84 0.28
C HIS A 59 7.72 -8.77 1.76
N GLY A 60 7.53 -7.57 2.29
CA GLY A 60 7.17 -7.38 3.70
C GLY A 60 7.50 -5.99 4.22
N VAL A 61 7.23 -5.79 5.50
CA VAL A 61 7.43 -4.50 6.21
C VAL A 61 8.75 -4.43 6.98
N GLU A 62 9.41 -5.58 7.15
CA GLU A 62 10.70 -5.70 7.83
C GLU A 62 11.84 -5.78 6.82
N VAL A 63 13.02 -5.29 7.22
CA VAL A 63 14.22 -5.37 6.37
C VAL A 63 14.61 -6.85 6.20
N PRO A 64 14.76 -7.34 4.96
CA PRO A 64 15.23 -8.70 4.66
C PRO A 64 16.45 -9.15 5.43
N GLU A 65 16.47 -10.33 6.04
CA GLU A 65 17.63 -10.83 6.81
C GLU A 65 18.92 -11.02 5.99
N VAL A 66 18.83 -10.95 4.65
CA VAL A 66 19.98 -10.99 3.73
C VAL A 66 21.00 -9.91 4.09
N ALA A 67 22.30 -10.26 4.04
CA ALA A 67 23.38 -9.33 4.31
C ALA A 67 23.66 -8.44 3.09
N PHE A 68 23.92 -7.16 3.34
CA PHE A 68 24.25 -6.18 2.30
C PHE A 68 25.29 -5.17 2.79
N ASP A 69 26.11 -4.69 1.86
CA ASP A 69 27.21 -3.75 2.12
C ASP A 69 26.83 -2.30 1.84
N ALA A 70 25.75 -2.09 1.09
CA ALA A 70 25.08 -0.81 0.94
C ALA A 70 23.58 -0.99 0.74
N ALA A 71 22.81 0.08 0.89
CA ALA A 71 21.39 0.06 0.52
C ALA A 71 20.98 1.30 -0.26
N VAL A 72 19.99 1.15 -1.13
CA VAL A 72 19.33 2.25 -1.82
C VAL A 72 17.86 2.23 -1.43
N LEU A 73 17.38 3.32 -0.84
CA LEU A 73 15.95 3.55 -0.66
C LEU A 73 15.40 4.32 -1.86
N PHE A 74 14.43 3.74 -2.55
CA PHE A 74 13.54 4.46 -3.44
C PHE A 74 12.51 5.20 -2.60
N LEU A 75 12.53 6.53 -2.66
CA LEU A 75 11.73 7.39 -1.80
C LEU A 75 10.24 7.02 -1.87
N PRO A 76 9.61 6.57 -0.77
CA PRO A 76 8.16 6.42 -0.72
C PRO A 76 7.48 7.80 -0.66
N LYS A 77 6.17 7.82 -0.94
CA LYS A 77 5.37 9.05 -0.87
C LYS A 77 5.22 9.59 0.55
N SER A 78 5.15 8.71 1.55
CA SER A 78 5.00 9.11 2.95
C SER A 78 6.35 9.44 3.58
N ARG A 79 6.41 10.59 4.25
CA ARG A 79 7.60 11.04 4.97
C ARG A 79 7.89 10.16 6.20
N GLU A 80 6.86 9.73 6.93
CA GLU A 80 7.01 8.86 8.10
C GLU A 80 7.46 7.46 7.70
N LEU A 81 6.90 6.93 6.59
CA LEU A 81 7.37 5.67 6.03
C LEU A 81 8.84 5.79 5.58
N ALA A 82 9.22 6.90 4.93
CA ALA A 82 10.63 7.14 4.59
C ALA A 82 11.52 7.16 5.85
N ALA A 83 11.06 7.78 6.94
CA ALA A 83 11.81 7.82 8.20
C ALA A 83 12.03 6.41 8.78
N TYR A 84 10.96 5.59 8.82
CA TYR A 84 11.04 4.20 9.25
C TYR A 84 12.01 3.38 8.39
N LEU A 85 11.85 3.41 7.07
CA LEU A 85 12.68 2.64 6.15
C LEU A 85 14.16 3.07 6.20
N LEU A 86 14.42 4.38 6.31
CA LEU A 86 15.78 4.90 6.48
C LEU A 86 16.39 4.42 7.80
N ASN A 87 15.64 4.47 8.92
CA ASN A 87 16.10 3.94 10.20
C ASN A 87 16.43 2.44 10.10
N ALA A 88 15.51 1.66 9.53
CA ALA A 88 15.64 0.22 9.44
C ALA A 88 16.86 -0.19 8.60
N LEU A 89 17.08 0.45 7.44
CA LEU A 89 18.29 0.24 6.62
C LEU A 89 19.57 0.73 7.32
N ALA A 90 19.55 1.95 7.89
CA ALA A 90 20.71 2.54 8.55
C ALA A 90 21.18 1.71 9.76
N SER A 91 20.25 1.07 10.49
CA SER A 91 20.57 0.22 11.64
C SER A 91 21.48 -0.97 11.29
N ARG A 92 21.57 -1.33 10.00
CA ARG A 92 22.37 -2.44 9.48
C ARG A 92 23.60 -2.02 8.69
N LEU A 93 23.91 -0.73 8.65
CA LEU A 93 24.91 -0.15 7.77
C LEU A 93 26.00 0.65 8.50
N ALA A 94 26.32 0.34 9.76
CA ALA A 94 27.38 1.04 10.50
C ALA A 94 28.70 1.13 9.70
N GLY A 95 29.18 2.35 9.44
CA GLY A 95 30.37 2.64 8.65
C GLY A 95 30.25 2.38 7.14
N ARG A 96 29.03 2.10 6.65
CA ARG A 96 28.72 1.76 5.25
C ARG A 96 27.80 2.82 4.63
N GLU A 97 27.52 2.65 3.34
CA GLU A 97 26.81 3.63 2.53
C GLU A 97 25.31 3.36 2.45
N LEU A 98 24.51 4.41 2.70
CA LEU A 98 23.08 4.45 2.43
C LEU A 98 22.79 5.50 1.37
N TYR A 99 22.02 5.11 0.38
CA TYR A 99 21.61 5.95 -0.74
C TYR A 99 20.10 6.19 -0.70
N LEU A 100 19.69 7.36 -1.18
CA LEU A 100 18.29 7.74 -1.33
C LEU A 100 18.07 8.28 -2.73
N VAL A 101 17.17 7.65 -3.49
CA VAL A 101 16.80 8.04 -4.85
C VAL A 101 15.33 8.41 -4.93
N GLY A 102 15.02 9.50 -5.62
CA GLY A 102 13.63 9.92 -5.78
C GLY A 102 13.45 11.12 -6.71
N GLU A 103 12.19 11.38 -7.06
CA GLU A 103 11.82 12.50 -7.92
C GLU A 103 11.85 13.84 -7.17
N LYS A 104 12.20 14.92 -7.88
CA LYS A 104 12.14 16.30 -7.37
C LYS A 104 10.72 16.66 -6.93
N ARG A 105 9.73 16.35 -7.77
CA ARG A 105 8.30 16.56 -7.44
C ARG A 105 7.79 15.61 -6.37
N GLY A 106 8.49 14.49 -6.15
CA GLY A 106 8.24 13.55 -5.05
C GLY A 106 8.81 13.98 -3.70
N GLY A 107 9.43 15.17 -3.61
CA GLY A 107 9.92 15.71 -2.33
C GLY A 107 11.29 15.20 -1.88
N ILE A 108 12.09 14.64 -2.78
CA ILE A 108 13.43 14.09 -2.49
C ILE A 108 14.35 15.07 -1.76
N GLU A 109 14.29 16.37 -2.08
CA GLU A 109 15.11 17.38 -1.41
C GLU A 109 14.75 17.54 0.08
N GLY A 110 13.46 17.43 0.41
CA GLY A 110 12.99 17.42 1.79
C GLY A 110 13.36 16.12 2.50
N ALA A 111 13.20 14.98 1.83
CA ALA A 111 13.53 13.67 2.39
C ALA A 111 15.03 13.49 2.66
N ALA A 112 15.90 14.02 1.80
CA ALA A 112 17.35 13.96 1.96
C ALA A 112 17.85 14.63 3.26
N LYS A 113 17.08 15.57 3.83
CA LYS A 113 17.40 16.16 5.14
C LYS A 113 17.35 15.13 6.27
N GLN A 114 16.54 14.08 6.13
CA GLN A 114 16.45 13.00 7.14
C GLN A 114 17.76 12.22 7.25
N LEU A 115 18.57 12.17 6.19
CA LEU A 115 19.88 11.50 6.20
C LEU A 115 20.88 12.14 7.17
N GLN A 116 20.67 13.41 7.56
CA GLN A 116 21.52 14.12 8.52
C GLN A 116 21.53 13.46 9.91
N ALA A 117 20.51 12.65 10.23
CA ALA A 117 20.47 11.88 11.47
C ALA A 117 21.55 10.79 11.53
N PHE A 118 22.07 10.35 10.38
CA PHE A 118 23.01 9.21 10.31
C PHE A 118 24.45 9.62 10.00
N GLY A 119 24.66 10.78 9.39
CA GLY A 119 25.97 11.27 8.96
C GLY A 119 25.84 12.54 8.13
N LYS A 120 26.87 12.86 7.33
CA LYS A 120 26.86 14.04 6.45
C LYS A 120 26.37 13.68 5.04
N PRO A 121 25.11 13.99 4.66
CA PRO A 121 24.61 13.65 3.33
C PRO A 121 25.24 14.50 2.23
N ARG A 122 25.44 13.88 1.07
CA ARG A 122 25.88 14.53 -0.17
C ARG A 122 24.97 14.14 -1.32
N LYS A 123 24.72 15.10 -2.22
CA LYS A 123 24.02 14.85 -3.48
C LYS A 123 25.02 14.35 -4.52
N LEU A 124 24.76 13.20 -5.13
CA LEU A 124 25.62 12.55 -6.11
C LEU A 124 25.22 12.83 -7.55
N ASP A 125 23.91 12.80 -7.84
CA ASP A 125 23.41 13.06 -9.19
C ASP A 125 22.05 13.79 -9.14
N SER A 126 21.71 14.47 -10.23
CA SER A 126 20.43 15.12 -10.46
C SER A 126 20.12 15.08 -11.97
N ALA A 127 19.52 13.99 -12.43
CA ALA A 127 19.12 13.79 -13.82
C ALA A 127 17.67 13.29 -13.90
N ARG A 128 17.03 13.41 -15.08
CA ARG A 128 15.68 12.86 -15.36
C ARG A 128 14.60 13.25 -14.32
N HIS A 129 14.64 14.49 -13.85
CA HIS A 129 13.79 15.01 -12.77
C HIS A 129 13.91 14.26 -11.43
N CYS A 130 14.95 13.45 -11.25
CA CYS A 130 15.28 12.72 -10.04
C CYS A 130 16.57 13.25 -9.40
N GLN A 131 16.84 12.82 -8.17
CA GLN A 131 18.09 13.06 -7.46
C GLN A 131 18.55 11.77 -6.80
N LEU A 132 19.88 11.61 -6.69
CA LEU A 132 20.53 10.57 -5.90
C LEU A 132 21.33 11.24 -4.78
N TRP A 133 21.04 10.84 -3.56
CA TRP A 133 21.74 11.26 -2.35
C TRP A 133 22.46 10.08 -1.71
N GLN A 134 23.54 10.37 -1.01
CA GLN A 134 24.36 9.39 -0.30
C GLN A 134 24.67 9.91 1.10
N VAL A 135 24.76 9.00 2.06
CA VAL A 135 25.34 9.24 3.39
C VAL A 135 26.11 8.01 3.85
N THR A 136 27.29 8.23 4.42
CA THR A 136 27.99 7.21 5.22
C THR A 136 27.36 7.18 6.60
N ILE A 137 27.00 6.00 7.10
CA ILE A 137 26.35 5.86 8.40
C ILE A 137 27.41 5.92 9.52
N ASP A 138 27.68 7.13 9.97
CA ASP A 138 28.57 7.41 11.11
C ASP A 138 27.90 7.01 12.43
N ASN A 139 26.59 7.21 12.52
CA ASN A 139 25.77 6.92 13.70
C ASN A 139 24.66 5.94 13.33
N ALA A 140 24.96 4.64 13.42
CA ALA A 140 23.94 3.62 13.19
C ALA A 140 22.88 3.66 14.32
N PRO A 141 21.60 3.86 13.99
CA PRO A 141 20.55 3.89 15.01
C PRO A 141 20.22 2.47 15.51
N ALA A 142 19.56 2.39 16.66
CA ALA A 142 18.82 1.18 16.99
C ALA A 142 17.66 1.01 16.01
N ALA A 143 17.41 -0.24 15.59
CA ALA A 143 16.25 -0.58 14.78
C ALA A 143 14.97 -0.27 15.57
N LEU A 144 14.07 0.51 14.97
CA LEU A 144 12.78 0.83 15.55
C LEU A 144 11.76 -0.26 15.20
N PRO A 145 11.07 -0.87 16.18
CA PRO A 145 9.94 -1.75 15.90
C PRO A 145 8.84 -0.98 15.17
N LEU A 146 8.32 -1.49 14.07
CA LEU A 146 7.30 -0.81 13.27
C LEU A 146 6.05 -0.43 14.08
N GLU A 147 5.60 -1.29 14.98
CA GLU A 147 4.42 -1.08 15.81
C GLU A 147 4.59 0.09 16.80
N SER A 148 5.84 0.47 17.12
CA SER A 148 6.12 1.64 17.95
C SER A 148 5.75 2.96 17.27
N LEU A 149 5.63 2.95 15.94
CA LEU A 149 5.20 4.06 15.11
C LEU A 149 3.71 4.00 14.77
N ALA A 150 2.95 3.07 15.36
CA ALA A 150 1.53 2.93 15.09
C ALA A 150 0.75 4.11 15.70
N GLU A 151 -0.06 4.77 14.88
CA GLU A 151 -1.08 5.71 15.36
C GLU A 151 -2.38 4.98 15.65
N ARG A 152 -3.05 5.39 16.73
CA ARG A 152 -4.31 4.80 17.19
C ARG A 152 -5.38 5.87 17.30
N PHE A 153 -6.56 5.59 16.77
CA PHE A 153 -7.73 6.44 16.94
C PHE A 153 -8.98 5.60 17.11
N GLU A 154 -9.97 6.15 17.81
CA GLU A 154 -11.25 5.49 18.06
C GLU A 154 -12.30 5.97 17.06
N LEU A 155 -13.04 5.01 16.52
CA LEU A 155 -14.27 5.28 15.78
C LEU A 155 -15.47 5.07 16.71
N PRO A 156 -16.21 6.13 17.07
CA PRO A 156 -17.39 6.01 17.90
C PRO A 156 -18.50 5.30 17.11
N LEU A 157 -19.07 4.27 17.72
CA LEU A 157 -20.14 3.46 17.14
C LEU A 157 -21.14 3.12 18.27
N ALA A 158 -22.38 2.79 17.90
CA ALA A 158 -23.49 2.64 18.85
C ALA A 158 -23.26 1.53 19.90
N ASP A 159 -22.51 0.49 19.54
CA ASP A 159 -22.15 -0.68 20.35
C ASP A 159 -20.76 -0.57 21.01
N GLY A 160 -20.16 0.62 20.99
CA GLY A 160 -18.85 0.91 21.60
C GLY A 160 -17.78 1.31 20.58
N PRO A 161 -16.70 1.99 21.00
CA PRO A 161 -15.67 2.47 20.08
C PRO A 161 -14.96 1.30 19.39
N LEU A 162 -14.59 1.48 18.12
CA LEU A 162 -13.69 0.58 17.39
C LEU A 162 -12.29 1.19 17.39
N GLN A 163 -11.29 0.44 17.84
CA GLN A 163 -9.90 0.89 17.84
C GLN A 163 -9.28 0.67 16.46
N ILE A 164 -8.85 1.74 15.79
CA ILE A 164 -8.13 1.63 14.52
C ILE A 164 -6.63 1.81 14.78
N VAL A 165 -5.83 0.90 14.23
CA VAL A 165 -4.38 0.95 14.30
C VAL A 165 -3.83 1.16 12.90
N SER A 166 -3.12 2.26 12.68
CA SER A 166 -2.54 2.59 11.39
C SER A 166 -1.02 2.68 11.51
N LEU A 167 -0.30 2.09 10.55
CA LEU A 167 1.15 2.17 10.44
C LEU A 167 1.57 3.23 9.41
N PRO A 168 2.81 3.75 9.51
CA PRO A 168 3.32 4.75 8.57
C PRO A 168 3.15 4.34 7.11
N GLY A 169 2.68 5.27 6.28
CA GLY A 169 2.52 5.06 4.83
C GLY A 169 1.16 4.53 4.39
N VAL A 170 0.34 4.03 5.32
CA VAL A 170 -1.02 3.59 5.02
C VAL A 170 -1.93 4.77 4.68
N PHE A 171 -2.89 4.54 3.77
CA PHE A 171 -3.87 5.56 3.40
C PHE A 171 -4.62 6.10 4.61
N SER A 172 -4.77 7.44 4.66
CA SER A 172 -5.41 8.16 5.77
C SER A 172 -4.81 7.82 7.15
N HIS A 173 -3.49 7.62 7.22
CA HIS A 173 -2.79 7.40 8.49
C HIS A 173 -3.24 8.40 9.58
N GLY A 174 -3.57 7.86 10.75
CA GLY A 174 -4.00 8.63 11.92
C GLY A 174 -5.44 9.13 11.95
N ARG A 175 -6.23 8.95 10.88
CA ARG A 175 -7.58 9.53 10.79
C ARG A 175 -8.54 8.75 9.89
N LEU A 176 -9.83 8.96 10.10
CA LEU A 176 -10.85 8.43 9.20
C LEU A 176 -10.90 9.24 7.89
N ASP A 177 -10.84 8.54 6.75
CA ASP A 177 -11.06 9.16 5.44
C ASP A 177 -12.55 9.54 5.26
N ARG A 178 -12.81 10.66 4.57
CA ARG A 178 -14.16 11.19 4.37
C ARG A 178 -15.03 10.32 3.47
N GLY A 179 -14.45 9.73 2.43
CA GLY A 179 -15.17 8.79 1.56
C GLY A 179 -15.53 7.52 2.33
N THR A 180 -14.58 7.00 3.11
CA THR A 180 -14.82 5.86 4.02
C THR A 180 -15.92 6.20 5.02
N ALA A 181 -15.85 7.34 5.71
CA ALA A 181 -16.85 7.79 6.67
C ALA A 181 -18.27 7.77 6.05
N LEU A 182 -18.43 8.34 4.86
CA LEU A 182 -19.69 8.32 4.13
C LEU A 182 -20.13 6.89 3.79
N LEU A 183 -19.21 6.02 3.35
CA LEU A 183 -19.53 4.63 3.05
C LEU A 183 -20.09 3.88 4.27
N LEU A 184 -19.53 4.11 5.46
CA LEU A 184 -19.95 3.45 6.70
C LEU A 184 -21.42 3.70 7.05
N GLU A 185 -21.95 4.88 6.72
CA GLU A 185 -23.36 5.23 6.92
C GLU A 185 -24.32 4.42 6.03
N TYR A 186 -23.80 3.83 4.95
CA TYR A 186 -24.55 3.07 3.96
C TYR A 186 -24.07 1.62 3.90
N LEU A 187 -23.79 0.99 5.04
CA LEU A 187 -23.47 -0.45 5.13
C LEU A 187 -24.66 -1.32 5.59
N ASP A 188 -25.86 -0.75 5.62
CA ASP A 188 -27.10 -1.44 5.98
C ASP A 188 -27.54 -2.44 4.90
N GLY A 189 -28.25 -3.49 5.33
CA GLY A 189 -28.89 -4.46 4.43
C GLY A 189 -27.94 -5.32 3.59
N LEU A 190 -26.66 -5.42 3.98
CA LEU A 190 -25.72 -6.35 3.34
C LEU A 190 -26.12 -7.81 3.61
N GLN A 191 -25.88 -8.66 2.62
CA GLN A 191 -26.08 -10.09 2.76
C GLN A 191 -25.01 -10.70 3.69
N VAL A 192 -25.44 -11.49 4.68
CA VAL A 192 -24.54 -12.29 5.51
C VAL A 192 -23.88 -13.37 4.65
N GLY A 193 -22.58 -13.52 4.77
CA GLY A 193 -21.80 -14.47 3.99
C GLY A 193 -20.33 -14.05 3.87
N HIS A 194 -19.72 -14.28 2.71
CA HIS A 194 -18.33 -13.91 2.47
C HIS A 194 -18.23 -12.48 1.91
N VAL A 195 -17.61 -11.59 2.67
CA VAL A 195 -17.43 -10.17 2.35
C VAL A 195 -15.95 -9.88 2.09
N LEU A 196 -15.67 -9.18 0.99
CA LEU A 196 -14.37 -8.63 0.67
C LEU A 196 -14.33 -7.13 0.99
N ASP A 197 -13.33 -6.72 1.76
CA ASP A 197 -12.86 -5.32 1.86
C ASP A 197 -11.64 -5.16 0.93
N PHE A 198 -11.87 -4.55 -0.24
CA PHE A 198 -10.86 -4.37 -1.28
C PHE A 198 -10.15 -3.03 -1.16
N GLY A 199 -8.82 -3.06 -1.05
CA GLY A 199 -8.00 -1.89 -0.71
C GLY A 199 -8.20 -1.52 0.76
N CYS A 200 -8.05 -2.51 1.65
CA CYS A 200 -8.52 -2.43 3.03
C CYS A 200 -7.80 -1.37 3.89
N GLY A 201 -6.60 -0.90 3.50
CA GLY A 201 -5.89 0.13 4.23
C GLY A 201 -5.63 -0.28 5.68
N ALA A 202 -6.09 0.53 6.65
CA ALA A 202 -6.00 0.20 8.08
C ALA A 202 -7.08 -0.78 8.58
N GLY A 203 -7.91 -1.34 7.68
CA GLY A 203 -8.90 -2.36 7.99
C GLY A 203 -10.20 -1.82 8.58
N VAL A 204 -10.53 -0.55 8.34
CA VAL A 204 -11.71 0.12 8.90
C VAL A 204 -13.01 -0.54 8.45
N ILE A 205 -13.19 -0.70 7.13
CA ILE A 205 -14.42 -1.25 6.55
C ILE A 205 -14.58 -2.71 6.99
N GLY A 206 -13.55 -3.54 6.80
CA GLY A 206 -13.58 -4.95 7.19
C GLY A 206 -13.88 -5.16 8.68
N SER A 207 -13.29 -4.35 9.56
CA SER A 207 -13.54 -4.46 11.01
C SER A 207 -14.97 -4.07 11.40
N ILE A 208 -15.53 -3.02 10.78
CA ILE A 208 -16.93 -2.63 10.97
C ILE A 208 -17.88 -3.72 10.48
N ILE A 209 -17.62 -4.29 9.30
CA ILE A 209 -18.41 -5.41 8.79
C ILE A 209 -18.34 -6.60 9.72
N LYS A 210 -17.16 -6.99 10.18
CA LYS A 210 -17.05 -8.15 11.06
C LYS A 210 -17.80 -7.95 12.36
N ARG A 211 -17.82 -6.73 12.90
CA ARG A 211 -18.56 -6.41 14.12
C ARG A 211 -20.08 -6.37 13.92
N ARG A 212 -20.52 -5.76 12.82
CA ARG A 212 -21.95 -5.59 12.49
C ARG A 212 -22.61 -6.89 12.01
N TYR A 213 -21.84 -7.72 11.31
CA TYR A 213 -22.26 -8.99 10.75
C TYR A 213 -21.34 -10.11 11.27
N PRO A 214 -21.47 -10.50 12.55
CA PRO A 214 -20.53 -11.44 13.19
C PRO A 214 -20.45 -12.80 12.49
N ASP A 215 -21.54 -13.23 11.85
CA ASP A 215 -21.62 -14.49 11.10
C ASP A 215 -21.00 -14.40 9.70
N SER A 216 -20.62 -13.21 9.23
CA SER A 216 -19.93 -13.05 7.96
C SER A 216 -18.45 -13.44 8.07
N GLN A 217 -17.96 -14.13 7.04
CA GLN A 217 -16.53 -14.26 6.78
C GLN A 217 -16.05 -12.97 6.13
N VAL A 218 -15.00 -12.36 6.67
CA VAL A 218 -14.46 -11.10 6.13
C VAL A 218 -13.04 -11.35 5.65
N THR A 219 -12.78 -11.05 4.39
CA THR A 219 -11.44 -11.01 3.79
C THR A 219 -11.07 -9.56 3.53
N LEU A 220 -9.90 -9.15 3.98
CA LEU A 220 -9.31 -7.83 3.78
C LEU A 220 -8.14 -7.99 2.82
N LEU A 221 -8.17 -7.30 1.68
CA LEU A 221 -7.17 -7.40 0.63
C LEU A 221 -6.52 -6.04 0.39
N ASP A 222 -5.20 -6.00 0.44
CA ASP A 222 -4.45 -4.82 0.02
C ASP A 222 -3.16 -5.22 -0.71
N VAL A 223 -2.70 -4.33 -1.59
CA VAL A 223 -1.44 -4.50 -2.31
C VAL A 223 -0.25 -4.07 -1.45
N ASP A 224 -0.48 -3.17 -0.48
CA ASP A 224 0.55 -2.63 0.41
C ASP A 224 0.70 -3.49 1.69
N ALA A 225 1.90 -4.00 1.94
CA ALA A 225 2.21 -4.78 3.13
C ALA A 225 2.01 -3.99 4.44
N PHE A 226 2.20 -2.66 4.43
CA PHE A 226 1.94 -1.82 5.60
C PHE A 226 0.45 -1.70 5.90
N ALA A 227 -0.40 -1.69 4.87
CA ALA A 227 -1.86 -1.74 5.02
C ALA A 227 -2.31 -3.11 5.56
N VAL A 228 -1.77 -4.19 5.01
CA VAL A 228 -2.01 -5.55 5.52
C VAL A 228 -1.63 -5.69 7.00
N ALA A 229 -0.45 -5.19 7.39
CA ALA A 229 -0.01 -5.18 8.78
C ALA A 229 -0.93 -4.33 9.68
N SER A 230 -1.33 -3.13 9.23
CA SER A 230 -2.26 -2.26 9.95
C SER A 230 -3.64 -2.92 10.14
N SER A 231 -4.17 -3.55 9.09
CA SER A 231 -5.44 -4.28 9.14
C SER A 231 -5.41 -5.42 10.14
N ARG A 232 -4.30 -6.18 10.22
CA ARG A 232 -4.12 -7.23 11.23
C ARG A 232 -4.09 -6.65 12.65
N LEU A 233 -3.38 -5.54 12.86
CA LEU A 233 -3.33 -4.86 14.15
C LEU A 233 -4.70 -4.32 14.58
N THR A 234 -5.48 -3.74 13.66
CA THR A 234 -6.85 -3.28 13.90
C THR A 234 -7.76 -4.44 14.29
N LEU A 235 -7.75 -5.56 13.54
CA LEU A 235 -8.56 -6.73 13.89
C LEU A 235 -8.20 -7.27 15.28
N ALA A 236 -6.90 -7.41 15.57
CA ALA A 236 -6.40 -7.89 16.86
C ALA A 236 -6.79 -6.96 18.02
N ALA A 237 -6.68 -5.64 17.83
CA ALA A 237 -7.03 -4.65 18.85
C ALA A 237 -8.51 -4.67 19.28
N ASN A 238 -9.38 -5.24 18.43
CA ASN A 238 -10.82 -5.36 18.69
C ASN A 238 -11.28 -6.80 18.92
N GLY A 239 -10.35 -7.77 18.99
CA GLY A 239 -10.70 -9.20 19.12
C GLY A 239 -11.51 -9.74 17.95
N LEU A 240 -11.37 -9.16 16.76
CA LEU A 240 -12.11 -9.54 15.56
C LEU A 240 -11.31 -10.53 14.72
N GLN A 241 -12.02 -11.47 14.08
CA GLN A 241 -11.44 -12.42 13.15
C GLN A 241 -11.67 -11.98 11.71
N GLY A 242 -10.64 -12.08 10.88
CA GLY A 242 -10.71 -11.82 9.44
C GLY A 242 -9.48 -12.38 8.75
N GLU A 243 -9.65 -12.76 7.49
CA GLU A 243 -8.52 -13.16 6.64
C GLU A 243 -7.90 -11.91 6.03
N VAL A 244 -6.59 -11.72 6.15
CA VAL A 244 -5.90 -10.55 5.59
C VAL A 244 -4.88 -11.01 4.54
N ILE A 245 -5.13 -10.64 3.30
CA ILE A 245 -4.36 -11.06 2.12
C ILE A 245 -3.54 -9.88 1.61
N SER A 246 -2.25 -10.13 1.36
CA SER A 246 -1.43 -9.22 0.55
C SER A 246 -1.45 -9.69 -0.89
N GLY A 247 -1.98 -8.88 -1.80
CA GLY A 247 -2.21 -9.29 -3.18
C GLY A 247 -2.49 -8.12 -4.10
N ASP A 248 -2.23 -8.32 -5.39
CA ASP A 248 -2.40 -7.27 -6.39
C ASP A 248 -3.73 -7.41 -7.14
N GLY A 249 -4.52 -6.34 -7.09
CA GLY A 249 -5.79 -6.26 -7.78
C GLY A 249 -6.82 -7.29 -7.32
N ILE A 250 -7.96 -7.28 -8.01
CA ILE A 250 -9.09 -8.18 -7.70
C ILE A 250 -8.77 -9.64 -8.00
N ASP A 251 -7.79 -9.92 -8.86
CA ASP A 251 -7.36 -11.27 -9.21
C ASP A 251 -6.78 -12.06 -8.01
N ALA A 252 -6.29 -11.35 -6.99
CA ALA A 252 -5.84 -11.95 -5.72
C ALA A 252 -6.99 -12.21 -4.73
N ALA A 253 -8.21 -11.78 -5.02
CA ALA A 253 -9.35 -11.94 -4.14
C ALA A 253 -9.99 -13.34 -4.27
N PRO A 254 -10.67 -13.83 -3.21
CA PRO A 254 -11.51 -15.01 -3.30
C PRO A 254 -12.65 -14.86 -4.32
N ARG A 255 -13.25 -15.98 -4.71
CA ARG A 255 -14.46 -16.05 -5.54
C ARG A 255 -15.69 -16.36 -4.67
N ASP A 256 -16.86 -16.42 -5.30
CA ASP A 256 -18.16 -16.70 -4.66
C ASP A 256 -18.52 -15.74 -3.51
N LEU A 257 -18.04 -14.50 -3.61
CA LEU A 257 -18.28 -13.42 -2.66
C LEU A 257 -19.73 -12.98 -2.66
N HIS A 258 -20.27 -12.75 -1.47
CA HIS A 258 -21.61 -12.20 -1.28
C HIS A 258 -21.58 -10.68 -1.41
N VAL A 259 -20.50 -10.05 -0.94
CA VAL A 259 -20.33 -8.60 -0.98
C VAL A 259 -18.88 -8.25 -1.30
N ILE A 260 -18.67 -7.28 -2.18
CA ILE A 260 -17.41 -6.55 -2.35
C ILE A 260 -17.64 -5.12 -1.88
N LEU A 261 -16.87 -4.67 -0.90
CA LEU A 261 -16.82 -3.30 -0.41
C LEU A 261 -15.48 -2.67 -0.79
N SER A 262 -15.48 -1.38 -1.13
CA SER A 262 -14.23 -0.69 -1.41
C SER A 262 -14.34 0.83 -1.29
N ASN A 263 -13.26 1.45 -0.82
CA ASN A 263 -12.92 2.84 -1.10
C ASN A 263 -11.61 2.86 -1.90
N PRO A 264 -11.68 2.63 -3.23
CA PRO A 264 -10.48 2.39 -4.02
C PRO A 264 -9.61 3.65 -4.08
N PRO A 265 -8.27 3.50 -4.08
CA PRO A 265 -7.35 4.64 -4.01
C PRO A 265 -7.49 5.56 -5.22
N PHE A 266 -7.64 6.86 -4.96
CA PHE A 266 -7.63 7.90 -6.00
C PHE A 266 -6.45 8.85 -5.76
N HIS A 267 -5.55 8.99 -6.73
CA HIS A 267 -4.61 10.10 -6.76
C HIS A 267 -4.52 10.60 -8.19
N SER A 268 -4.74 11.90 -8.38
CA SER A 268 -4.90 12.60 -9.66
C SER A 268 -3.63 12.68 -10.53
N GLY A 269 -2.65 11.78 -10.35
CA GLY A 269 -1.34 11.88 -10.99
C GLY A 269 -0.67 10.57 -11.39
N VAL A 270 -1.30 9.41 -11.17
CA VAL A 270 -0.70 8.11 -11.54
C VAL A 270 -1.73 7.27 -12.30
N HIS A 271 -1.49 7.02 -13.58
CA HIS A 271 -2.33 6.17 -14.44
C HIS A 271 -2.62 4.79 -13.81
N THR A 272 -1.68 4.26 -13.02
CA THR A 272 -1.76 2.97 -12.33
C THR A 272 -2.93 2.89 -11.33
N ASN A 273 -3.28 3.97 -10.63
CA ASN A 273 -4.38 3.93 -9.64
C ASN A 273 -5.76 3.78 -10.30
N TYR A 274 -5.92 4.37 -11.49
CA TYR A 274 -7.13 4.22 -12.29
C TYR A 274 -7.27 2.79 -12.82
N GLN A 275 -6.16 2.17 -13.24
CA GLN A 275 -6.16 0.80 -13.73
C GLN A 275 -6.58 -0.21 -12.65
N ALA A 276 -6.09 -0.08 -11.42
CA ALA A 276 -6.48 -0.95 -10.31
C ALA A 276 -7.99 -0.85 -10.03
N SER A 277 -8.51 0.38 -9.94
CA SER A 277 -9.94 0.63 -9.72
C SER A 277 -10.78 0.11 -10.88
N GLU A 278 -10.40 0.37 -12.13
CA GLU A 278 -11.12 -0.15 -13.29
C GLU A 278 -11.09 -1.67 -13.39
N ASN A 279 -9.96 -2.32 -13.06
CA ASN A 279 -9.84 -3.77 -13.07
C ASN A 279 -10.76 -4.40 -12.00
N LEU A 280 -10.83 -3.81 -10.80
CA LEU A 280 -11.82 -4.17 -9.78
C LEU A 280 -13.24 -4.15 -10.35
N LEU A 281 -13.65 -3.04 -10.99
CA LEU A 281 -15.01 -2.91 -11.52
C LEU A 281 -15.28 -3.94 -12.62
N LYS A 282 -14.37 -4.07 -13.59
CA LYS A 282 -14.51 -4.95 -14.76
C LYS A 282 -14.60 -6.42 -14.36
N LYS A 283 -13.81 -6.87 -13.38
CA LYS A 283 -13.75 -8.29 -12.98
C LYS A 283 -14.59 -8.62 -11.74
N SER A 284 -15.24 -7.64 -11.11
CA SER A 284 -16.07 -7.86 -9.91
C SER A 284 -17.11 -9.00 -10.08
N ALA A 285 -17.70 -9.12 -11.27
CA ALA A 285 -18.66 -10.18 -11.60
C ALA A 285 -18.07 -11.60 -11.53
N GLU A 286 -16.77 -11.77 -11.78
CA GLU A 286 -16.09 -13.06 -11.71
C GLU A 286 -15.87 -13.54 -10.27
N HIS A 287 -15.90 -12.61 -9.32
CA HIS A 287 -15.64 -12.86 -7.90
C HIS A 287 -16.92 -12.87 -7.06
N LEU A 288 -17.95 -12.12 -7.45
CA LEU A 288 -19.26 -12.15 -6.80
C LEU A 288 -20.03 -13.42 -7.17
N ARG A 289 -20.77 -14.04 -6.25
CA ARG A 289 -21.79 -15.04 -6.59
C ARG A 289 -22.98 -14.41 -7.32
N SER A 290 -23.84 -15.20 -7.96
CA SER A 290 -25.13 -14.68 -8.47
C SER A 290 -25.95 -14.11 -7.31
N GLY A 291 -26.49 -12.90 -7.50
CA GLY A 291 -27.14 -12.08 -6.48
C GLY A 291 -26.20 -11.30 -5.56
N GLY A 292 -24.88 -11.53 -5.64
CA GLY A 292 -23.87 -10.84 -4.83
C GLY A 292 -23.75 -9.36 -5.17
N GLU A 293 -23.26 -8.55 -4.23
CA GLU A 293 -23.31 -7.10 -4.31
C GLU A 293 -21.91 -6.45 -4.34
N LEU A 294 -21.72 -5.48 -5.23
CA LEU A 294 -20.64 -4.49 -5.17
C LEU A 294 -21.19 -3.20 -4.56
N ARG A 295 -20.56 -2.69 -3.50
CA ARG A 295 -20.84 -1.37 -2.92
C ARG A 295 -19.54 -0.61 -2.69
N LEU A 296 -19.39 0.56 -3.32
CA LEU A 296 -18.16 1.34 -3.21
C LEU A 296 -18.42 2.83 -3.17
N VAL A 297 -17.49 3.56 -2.58
CA VAL A 297 -17.46 5.03 -2.58
C VAL A 297 -16.39 5.54 -3.55
N ALA A 298 -16.69 6.62 -4.27
CA ALA A 298 -15.74 7.26 -5.17
C ALA A 298 -16.00 8.76 -5.26
N ASN A 299 -14.99 9.55 -5.65
CA ASN A 299 -15.20 10.97 -5.94
C ASN A 299 -16.15 11.17 -7.12
N THR A 300 -16.98 12.22 -7.08
CA THR A 300 -18.03 12.50 -8.09
C THR A 300 -17.50 12.76 -9.50
N PHE A 301 -16.25 13.19 -9.64
CA PHE A 301 -15.64 13.38 -10.96
C PHE A 301 -15.26 12.06 -11.65
N LEU A 302 -15.16 10.96 -10.90
CA LEU A 302 -14.85 9.63 -11.43
C LEU A 302 -16.09 9.02 -12.09
N ARG A 303 -15.91 8.51 -13.31
CA ARG A 303 -17.00 7.91 -14.11
C ARG A 303 -17.01 6.39 -13.94
N TYR A 304 -17.31 5.90 -12.74
CA TYR A 304 -17.31 4.45 -12.45
C TYR A 304 -18.57 3.72 -12.91
N GLN A 305 -19.71 4.42 -12.99
CA GLN A 305 -21.00 3.82 -13.34
C GLN A 305 -20.98 3.01 -14.66
N PRO A 306 -20.39 3.48 -15.78
CA PRO A 306 -20.32 2.69 -17.01
C PRO A 306 -19.55 1.37 -16.85
N TYR A 307 -18.45 1.36 -16.09
CA TYR A 307 -17.68 0.14 -15.83
C TYR A 307 -18.46 -0.85 -14.95
N ILE A 308 -19.15 -0.33 -13.92
CA ILE A 308 -20.00 -1.16 -13.06
C ILE A 308 -21.16 -1.75 -13.89
N GLN A 309 -21.79 -0.95 -14.74
CA GLN A 309 -22.91 -1.42 -15.54
C GLN A 309 -22.52 -2.47 -16.57
N ALA A 310 -21.34 -2.31 -17.17
CA ALA A 310 -20.80 -3.31 -18.10
C ALA A 310 -20.52 -4.66 -17.41
N ALA A 311 -20.09 -4.65 -16.14
CA ALA A 311 -19.75 -5.87 -15.42
C ALA A 311 -20.95 -6.52 -14.70
N LEU A 312 -21.80 -5.72 -14.06
CA LEU A 312 -22.83 -6.20 -13.11
C LEU A 312 -24.26 -5.85 -13.54
N GLY A 313 -24.47 -5.07 -14.60
CA GLY A 313 -25.82 -4.66 -15.03
C GLY A 313 -26.31 -3.40 -14.30
N ASN A 314 -27.42 -3.44 -13.57
CA ASN A 314 -27.97 -2.22 -13.00
C ASN A 314 -27.08 -1.66 -11.87
N CYS A 315 -26.67 -0.39 -12.00
CA CYS A 315 -25.89 0.35 -11.02
C CYS A 315 -26.73 1.50 -10.47
N ARG A 316 -26.98 1.47 -9.16
CA ARG A 316 -27.70 2.51 -8.42
C ARG A 316 -26.70 3.42 -7.70
N THR A 317 -26.95 4.72 -7.70
CA THR A 317 -26.31 5.65 -6.77
C THR A 317 -27.15 5.69 -5.49
N LEU A 318 -26.58 5.29 -4.35
CA LEU A 318 -27.25 5.33 -3.05
C LEU A 318 -27.30 6.76 -2.49
N VAL A 319 -26.19 7.48 -2.63
CA VAL A 319 -26.03 8.87 -2.19
C VAL A 319 -24.98 9.58 -3.04
N GLU A 320 -25.13 10.89 -3.18
CA GLU A 320 -24.12 11.81 -3.72
C GLU A 320 -23.99 13.02 -2.79
N GLU A 321 -22.96 13.01 -1.94
CA GLU A 321 -22.77 14.02 -0.91
C GLU A 321 -21.29 14.29 -0.69
N GLN A 322 -20.96 15.52 -0.25
CA GLN A 322 -19.61 15.91 0.14
C GLN A 322 -18.52 15.70 -0.92
N GLY A 323 -18.89 15.63 -2.21
CA GLY A 323 -17.97 15.36 -3.32
C GLY A 323 -17.75 13.86 -3.61
N PHE A 324 -18.48 12.98 -2.93
CA PHE A 324 -18.43 11.53 -3.11
C PHE A 324 -19.77 10.97 -3.61
N ARG A 325 -19.72 9.81 -4.27
CA ARG A 325 -20.86 8.97 -4.65
C ARG A 325 -20.67 7.58 -4.08
N ILE A 326 -21.75 7.01 -3.55
CA ILE A 326 -21.81 5.58 -3.24
C ILE A 326 -22.57 4.87 -4.34
N TYR A 327 -21.88 3.93 -4.98
CA TYR A 327 -22.45 3.05 -5.99
C TYR A 327 -22.83 1.70 -5.37
N GLN A 328 -23.96 1.15 -5.82
CA GLN A 328 -24.42 -0.19 -5.52
C GLN A 328 -24.80 -0.91 -6.81
N ALA A 329 -24.32 -2.14 -7.00
CA ALA A 329 -24.73 -3.01 -8.09
C ALA A 329 -24.78 -4.47 -7.63
N LYS A 330 -25.65 -5.28 -8.23
CA LYS A 330 -25.75 -6.71 -7.93
C LYS A 330 -25.46 -7.54 -9.16
N ARG A 331 -24.71 -8.63 -9.01
CA ARG A 331 -24.50 -9.62 -10.07
C ARG A 331 -25.83 -10.32 -10.37
N GLY A 332 -26.21 -10.33 -11.65
CA GLY A 332 -27.37 -11.07 -12.16
C GLY A 332 -27.26 -12.58 -12.02
#